data_AF-A0A369RNQ2-F1
#
_entry.id   AF-A0A369RNQ2-F1
#
_cell.length_a   1.000
_cell.length_b   1.000
_cell.length_c   1.000
_cell.angle_alpha   90.00
_cell.angle_beta   90.00
_cell.angle_gamma   90.00
#
_symmetry.space_group_name_H-M   'P 1'
#
loop_
_entity.id
_entity.type
_entity.pdbx_description
1 polymer ?
#
loop_
_entity_poly.entity_id
_entity_poly.type
_entity_poly.pdbx_seq_one_letter_code
_entity_poly.pdbx_strand_id
1 'polypeptide(L)'
;IFTRRVNSSGIAFHSPYIAKGASLFKSALKKILKTPKLRSSRWITTSVPKSEINDDYAMYASAKYYHNNFINPVLFYEAMKAIPDNAIVIEISPHHILQAVIKRNLTSNSLVLKTMRKHHSDNRELFLNSLGKLYLQGINIDPSPLLPKISYPVPAGTPSIAPAISWDHSQTWAIPTLDMFYLKSDQNSSSAITFDIDLSADSPDHYILGHVIDNRIIYPFAGYLLLAWKALARLLGTTYTRLPVIFKDVEIHQATLLPSTGIVKFNVDIKVKTGKFEIEHSNNIIVTGEIKEAEENI
;
A
#
# COMPACT_ATOMS: atom_id res chain seq x y z
N ILE A 1 -33.45 -15.92 29.58
CA ILE A 1 -34.19 -14.79 28.99
C ILE A 1 -33.42 -13.50 29.32
N PHE A 2 -33.06 -12.67 28.33
CA PHE A 2 -32.40 -11.38 28.59
C PHE A 2 -33.44 -10.29 28.83
N THR A 3 -33.35 -9.59 29.96
CA THR A 3 -34.29 -8.52 30.33
C THR A 3 -33.56 -7.27 30.80
N ARG A 4 -33.71 -6.16 30.08
CA ARG A 4 -33.23 -4.83 30.48
C ARG A 4 -34.38 -3.84 30.37
N ARG A 5 -34.72 -3.15 31.47
CA ARG A 5 -35.75 -2.11 31.46
C ARG A 5 -35.24 -0.88 30.70
N VAL A 6 -36.12 -0.30 29.90
CA VAL A 6 -35.91 0.99 29.22
C VAL A 6 -36.83 2.00 29.90
N ASN A 7 -36.30 3.17 30.25
CA ASN A 7 -37.12 4.23 30.82
C ASN A 7 -37.99 4.85 29.72
N SER A 8 -39.29 4.57 29.74
CA SER A 8 -40.27 5.12 28.81
C SER A 8 -41.20 6.16 29.46
N SER A 9 -40.84 6.66 30.64
CA SER A 9 -41.69 7.58 31.44
C SER A 9 -43.09 7.02 31.72
N GLY A 10 -43.22 5.70 31.86
CA GLY A 10 -44.50 5.03 32.09
C GLY A 10 -45.38 4.88 30.84
N ILE A 11 -44.89 5.23 29.65
CA ILE A 11 -45.65 5.17 28.39
C ILE A 11 -45.22 3.93 27.59
N ALA A 12 -46.20 3.21 27.02
CA ALA A 12 -45.97 2.09 26.12
C ALA A 12 -45.94 2.56 24.65
N PHE A 13 -44.80 3.09 24.18
CA PHE A 13 -44.62 3.45 22.77
C PHE A 13 -44.71 2.23 21.85
N HIS A 14 -45.05 2.45 20.57
CA HIS A 14 -45.22 1.40 19.56
C HIS A 14 -46.23 0.32 19.95
N SER A 15 -47.29 0.73 20.66
CA SER A 15 -48.39 -0.13 21.09
C SER A 15 -49.74 0.55 20.83
N PRO A 16 -50.85 -0.21 20.82
CA PRO A 16 -52.19 0.36 20.66
C PRO A 16 -52.54 1.44 21.70
N TYR A 17 -51.91 1.40 22.89
CA TYR A 17 -52.18 2.34 23.98
C TYR A 17 -51.87 3.81 23.63
N ILE A 18 -51.03 4.07 22.62
CA ILE A 18 -50.67 5.44 22.23
C ILE A 18 -51.58 6.04 21.15
N ALA A 19 -52.57 5.30 20.64
CA ALA A 19 -53.40 5.70 19.49
C ALA A 19 -54.06 7.09 19.63
N LYS A 20 -54.62 7.40 20.81
CA LYS A 20 -55.23 8.71 21.09
C LYS A 20 -54.19 9.84 21.03
N GLY A 21 -53.01 9.61 21.61
CA GLY A 21 -51.88 10.55 21.55
C GLY A 21 -51.33 10.71 20.13
N ALA A 22 -51.29 9.63 19.35
CA ALA A 22 -50.82 9.63 17.97
C ALA A 22 -51.66 10.56 17.08
N SER A 23 -52.99 10.58 17.25
CA SER A 23 -53.87 11.46 16.49
C SER A 23 -53.60 12.94 16.77
N LEU A 24 -53.39 13.32 18.03
CA LEU A 24 -52.98 14.67 18.41
C LEU A 24 -51.59 15.02 17.84
N PHE A 25 -50.64 14.09 17.93
CA PHE A 25 -49.30 14.24 17.36
C PHE A 25 -49.33 14.50 15.85
N LYS A 26 -50.13 13.73 15.09
CA LYS A 26 -50.31 13.92 13.64
C LYS A 26 -50.90 15.29 13.31
N SER A 27 -51.92 15.73 14.06
CA SER A 27 -52.54 17.04 13.87
C SER A 27 -51.54 18.18 14.09
N ALA A 28 -50.73 18.08 15.15
CA ALA A 28 -49.66 19.04 15.42
C ALA A 28 -48.61 19.03 14.31
N LEU A 29 -48.15 17.86 13.87
CA LEU A 29 -47.16 17.73 12.80
C LEU A 29 -47.65 18.31 11.47
N LYS A 30 -48.93 18.19 11.13
CA LYS A 30 -49.48 18.81 9.90
C LYS A 30 -49.34 20.34 9.88
N LYS A 31 -49.38 20.98 11.06
CA LYS A 31 -49.21 22.44 11.17
C LYS A 31 -47.76 22.87 10.91
N ILE A 32 -46.80 21.99 11.25
CA ILE A 32 -45.35 22.23 11.15
C ILE A 32 -44.83 21.81 9.77
N LEU A 33 -45.17 20.60 9.34
CA LEU A 33 -44.70 19.95 8.10
C LEU A 33 -45.66 20.23 6.94
N LYS A 34 -45.78 21.50 6.56
CA LYS A 34 -46.68 21.94 5.48
C LYS A 34 -46.28 21.41 4.10
N THR A 35 -44.97 21.31 3.85
CA THR A 35 -44.40 20.84 2.58
C THR A 35 -43.45 19.67 2.85
N PRO A 36 -43.95 18.42 2.85
CA PRO A 36 -43.11 17.24 3.08
C PRO A 36 -42.00 17.11 2.04
N LYS A 37 -40.78 16.80 2.50
CA LYS A 37 -39.63 16.55 1.62
C LYS A 37 -39.51 15.08 1.27
N LEU A 38 -39.10 14.79 0.05
CA LEU A 38 -38.81 13.43 -0.41
C LEU A 38 -37.61 12.86 0.37
N ARG A 39 -37.71 11.61 0.81
CA ARG A 39 -36.63 10.89 1.49
C ARG A 39 -35.66 10.34 0.44
N SER A 40 -34.37 10.40 0.73
CA SER A 40 -33.35 9.74 -0.09
C SER A 40 -33.39 8.23 0.11
N SER A 41 -33.04 7.46 -0.92
CA SER A 41 -32.80 6.01 -0.85
C SER A 41 -31.73 5.62 0.18
N ARG A 42 -30.86 6.56 0.58
CA ARG A 42 -29.86 6.35 1.65
C ARG A 42 -30.49 6.19 3.04
N TRP A 43 -31.72 6.65 3.25
CA TRP A 43 -32.42 6.50 4.53
C TRP A 43 -33.27 5.23 4.54
N ILE A 44 -32.74 4.17 5.16
CA ILE A 44 -33.49 2.95 5.41
C ILE A 44 -34.51 3.20 6.53
N THR A 45 -35.80 3.05 6.23
CA THR A 45 -36.90 3.22 7.19
C THR A 45 -36.97 2.03 8.13
N THR A 46 -37.24 2.30 9.41
CA THR A 46 -37.48 1.27 10.44
C THR A 46 -38.94 1.23 10.88
N SER A 47 -39.84 1.95 10.22
CA SER A 47 -41.27 1.96 10.59
C SER A 47 -42.20 1.53 9.47
N VAL A 48 -41.68 1.31 8.26
CA VAL A 48 -42.47 0.93 7.09
C VAL A 48 -41.95 -0.42 6.59
N PRO A 49 -42.82 -1.43 6.38
CA PRO A 49 -42.44 -2.70 5.77
C PRO A 49 -41.87 -2.53 4.36
N LYS A 50 -41.00 -3.44 3.93
CA LYS A 50 -40.38 -3.38 2.59
C LYS A 50 -41.40 -3.35 1.44
N SER A 51 -42.56 -3.98 1.63
CA SER A 51 -43.67 -4.00 0.66
C SER A 51 -44.31 -2.65 0.40
N GLU A 52 -44.24 -1.73 1.37
CA GLU A 52 -44.92 -0.42 1.35
C GLU A 52 -43.93 0.75 1.16
N ILE A 53 -42.65 0.46 0.91
CA ILE A 53 -41.61 1.50 0.89
C ILE A 53 -41.80 2.54 -0.22
N ASN A 54 -42.48 2.13 -1.30
CA ASN A 54 -42.80 2.95 -2.46
C ASN A 54 -44.17 3.63 -2.37
N ASP A 55 -44.91 3.43 -1.28
CA ASP A 55 -46.17 4.13 -1.09
C ASP A 55 -45.91 5.62 -0.86
N ASP A 56 -46.79 6.49 -1.38
CA ASP A 56 -46.68 7.95 -1.26
C ASP A 56 -46.41 8.42 0.17
N TYR A 57 -47.00 7.75 1.16
CA TYR A 57 -46.83 8.15 2.56
C TYR A 57 -45.45 7.79 3.12
N ALA A 58 -44.80 6.76 2.58
CA ALA A 58 -43.50 6.25 2.99
C ALA A 58 -42.34 7.01 2.33
N MET A 59 -42.57 7.52 1.12
CA MET A 59 -41.55 8.26 0.35
C MET A 59 -41.21 9.63 0.95
N TYR A 60 -42.18 10.30 1.57
CA TYR A 60 -42.00 11.66 2.09
C TYR A 60 -41.86 11.69 3.61
N ALA A 61 -41.00 12.59 4.11
CA ALA A 61 -40.88 12.92 5.53
C ALA A 61 -42.09 13.76 6.01
N SER A 62 -43.27 13.14 5.94
CA SER A 62 -44.58 13.77 6.15
C SER A 62 -45.13 13.52 7.55
N ALA A 63 -46.18 14.25 7.94
CA ALA A 63 -46.92 13.98 9.17
C ALA A 63 -47.50 12.55 9.21
N LYS A 64 -47.84 11.96 8.04
CA LYS A 64 -48.33 10.57 7.96
C LYS A 64 -47.19 9.57 8.22
N TYR A 65 -46.00 9.81 7.69
CA TYR A 65 -44.80 9.00 7.94
C TYR A 65 -44.41 8.99 9.42
N TYR A 66 -44.29 10.16 10.04
CA TYR A 66 -43.90 10.25 11.46
C TYR A 66 -44.99 9.71 12.41
N HIS A 67 -46.27 9.89 12.06
CA HIS A 67 -47.37 9.24 12.77
C HIS A 67 -47.25 7.72 12.71
N ASN A 68 -46.94 7.17 11.54
CA ASN A 68 -46.71 5.74 11.35
C ASN A 68 -45.55 5.24 12.23
N ASN A 69 -44.42 5.96 12.25
CA ASN A 69 -43.29 5.64 13.15
C ASN A 69 -43.67 5.65 14.63
N PHE A 70 -44.53 6.58 15.05
CA PHE A 70 -44.89 6.75 16.45
C PHE A 70 -45.77 5.61 17.02
N ILE A 71 -46.59 4.98 16.17
CA ILE A 71 -47.56 3.95 16.60
C ILE A 71 -47.14 2.52 16.25
N ASN A 72 -46.43 2.32 15.15
CA ASN A 72 -46.10 0.99 14.65
C ASN A 72 -44.75 0.48 15.18
N PRO A 73 -44.55 -0.85 15.23
CA PRO A 73 -43.29 -1.45 15.68
C PRO A 73 -42.07 -0.95 14.90
N VAL A 74 -40.93 -0.88 15.59
CA VAL A 74 -39.64 -0.52 14.97
C VAL A 74 -38.99 -1.78 14.39
N LEU A 75 -38.93 -1.85 13.06
CA LEU A 75 -38.32 -2.89 12.23
C LEU A 75 -36.79 -2.74 12.18
N PHE A 76 -36.14 -2.71 13.34
CA PHE A 76 -34.71 -2.41 13.46
C PHE A 76 -33.84 -3.53 12.88
N TYR A 77 -34.19 -4.79 13.15
CA TYR A 77 -33.42 -5.95 12.66
C TYR A 77 -33.48 -6.07 11.14
N GLU A 78 -34.64 -5.80 10.54
CA GLU A 78 -34.85 -5.80 9.10
C GLU A 78 -34.01 -4.73 8.41
N ALA A 79 -33.91 -3.54 9.03
CA ALA A 79 -33.06 -2.46 8.54
C ALA A 79 -31.57 -2.79 8.70
N MET A 80 -31.18 -3.46 9.79
CA MET A 80 -29.79 -3.90 10.00
C MET A 80 -29.29 -4.85 8.91
N LYS A 81 -30.16 -5.67 8.32
CA LYS A 81 -29.79 -6.55 7.19
C LYS A 81 -29.36 -5.80 5.93
N ALA A 82 -29.61 -4.50 5.84
CA ALA A 82 -29.15 -3.66 4.74
C ALA A 82 -27.74 -3.08 4.96
N ILE A 83 -27.16 -3.27 6.15
CA ILE A 83 -25.80 -2.82 6.44
C ILE A 83 -24.81 -3.79 5.76
N PRO A 84 -23.88 -3.30 4.94
CA PRO A 84 -22.90 -4.17 4.27
C PRO A 84 -21.87 -4.74 5.26
N ASP A 85 -21.16 -5.76 4.82
CA ASP A 85 -20.00 -6.28 5.55
C ASP A 85 -18.87 -5.24 5.62
N ASN A 86 -18.03 -5.35 6.66
CA ASN A 86 -16.93 -4.42 6.92
C ASN A 86 -17.40 -2.95 7.07
N ALA A 87 -18.63 -2.73 7.54
CA ALA A 87 -19.18 -1.38 7.71
C ALA A 87 -18.68 -0.70 8.98
N ILE A 88 -18.64 0.63 8.92
CA ILE A 88 -18.46 1.48 10.10
C ILE A 88 -19.84 2.01 10.51
N VAL A 89 -20.30 1.65 11.71
CA VAL A 89 -21.60 2.03 12.24
C VAL A 89 -21.43 2.96 13.44
N ILE A 90 -22.01 4.15 13.35
CA ILE A 90 -21.94 5.17 14.40
C ILE A 90 -23.29 5.28 15.09
N GLU A 91 -23.35 4.94 16.38
CA GLU A 91 -24.54 5.18 17.19
C GLU A 91 -24.58 6.65 17.64
N ILE A 92 -25.49 7.41 17.03
CA ILE A 92 -25.74 8.82 17.35
C ILE A 92 -26.84 8.89 18.42
N SER A 93 -26.43 9.00 19.69
CA SER A 93 -27.34 9.03 20.83
C SER A 93 -26.67 9.61 22.08
N PRO A 94 -27.44 10.18 23.04
CA PRO A 94 -26.88 10.65 24.31
C PRO A 94 -26.38 9.51 25.21
N HIS A 95 -26.74 8.27 24.91
CA HIS A 95 -26.23 7.07 25.55
C HIS A 95 -26.33 5.87 24.60
N HIS A 96 -25.23 5.12 24.51
CA HIS A 96 -25.03 4.02 23.57
C HIS A 96 -25.78 2.72 23.94
N ILE A 97 -27.11 2.74 23.90
CA ILE A 97 -27.95 1.59 24.30
C ILE A 97 -27.89 0.47 23.26
N LEU A 98 -27.70 0.80 21.98
CA LEU A 98 -27.84 -0.17 20.88
C LEU A 98 -26.55 -0.94 20.56
N GLN A 99 -25.39 -0.54 21.11
CA GLN A 99 -24.09 -1.18 20.85
C GLN A 99 -24.13 -2.71 20.88
N ALA A 100 -24.73 -3.30 21.93
CA ALA A 100 -24.75 -4.75 22.09
C ALA A 100 -25.61 -5.43 21.01
N VAL A 101 -26.72 -4.81 20.63
CA VAL A 101 -27.61 -5.32 19.57
C VAL A 101 -26.95 -5.17 18.21
N ILE A 102 -26.34 -4.02 17.94
CA ILE A 102 -25.65 -3.74 16.68
C ILE A 102 -24.49 -4.73 16.49
N LYS A 103 -23.59 -4.84 17.47
CA LYS A 103 -22.39 -5.71 17.37
C LYS A 103 -22.72 -7.19 17.17
N ARG A 104 -23.82 -7.69 17.75
CA ARG A 104 -24.24 -9.10 17.60
C ARG A 104 -24.76 -9.43 16.20
N ASN A 105 -25.16 -8.42 15.43
CA ASN A 105 -25.79 -8.60 14.12
C ASN A 105 -24.92 -8.07 12.98
N LEU A 106 -23.66 -7.69 13.25
CA LEU A 106 -22.68 -7.29 12.25
C LEU A 106 -21.52 -8.29 12.22
N THR A 107 -20.76 -8.28 11.13
CA THR A 107 -19.55 -9.10 10.98
C THR A 107 -18.42 -8.64 11.88
N SER A 108 -17.48 -9.54 12.19
CA SER A 108 -16.33 -9.28 13.08
C SER A 108 -15.43 -8.15 12.61
N ASN A 109 -15.43 -7.88 11.30
CA ASN A 109 -14.63 -6.83 10.67
C ASN A 109 -15.33 -5.45 10.70
N SER A 110 -16.58 -5.37 11.14
CA SER A 110 -17.31 -4.11 11.21
C SER A 110 -16.93 -3.32 12.48
N LEU A 111 -16.77 -2.01 12.34
CA LEU A 111 -16.45 -1.13 13.47
C LEU A 111 -17.73 -0.44 13.98
N VAL A 112 -18.06 -0.65 15.25
CA VAL A 112 -19.20 0.02 15.89
C VAL A 112 -18.72 1.07 16.88
N LEU A 113 -19.05 2.33 16.60
CA LEU A 113 -18.69 3.49 17.39
C LEU A 113 -19.90 4.06 18.13
N LYS A 114 -19.61 4.81 19.19
CA LYS A 114 -20.59 5.52 20.02
C LYS A 114 -20.23 6.99 20.09
N THR A 115 -21.25 7.84 20.10
CA THR A 115 -21.07 9.29 20.21
C THR A 115 -21.01 9.76 21.66
N MET A 116 -21.81 9.16 22.56
CA MET A 116 -21.84 9.55 23.98
C MET A 116 -22.11 8.36 24.93
N ARG A 117 -21.82 8.58 26.20
CA ARG A 117 -22.15 7.69 27.31
C ARG A 117 -22.69 8.49 28.49
N LYS A 118 -23.94 8.20 28.88
CA LYS A 118 -24.51 8.63 30.16
C LYS A 118 -23.55 8.31 31.31
N HIS A 119 -23.36 9.27 32.20
CA HIS A 119 -22.45 9.20 33.37
C HIS A 119 -20.96 9.05 33.03
N HIS A 120 -20.55 9.30 31.77
CA HIS A 120 -19.13 9.46 31.47
C HIS A 120 -18.62 10.81 31.99
N SER A 121 -17.41 10.81 32.55
CA SER A 121 -16.77 12.01 33.12
C SER A 121 -16.53 13.09 32.07
N ASP A 122 -16.08 12.72 30.88
CA ASP A 122 -15.89 13.65 29.75
C ASP A 122 -16.43 13.05 28.45
N ASN A 123 -17.62 13.47 28.03
CA ASN A 123 -18.19 13.02 26.75
C ASN A 123 -17.52 13.66 25.53
N ARG A 124 -16.82 14.80 25.69
CA ARG A 124 -16.10 15.44 24.59
C ARG A 124 -14.90 14.58 24.20
N GLU A 125 -14.15 14.12 25.20
CA GLU A 125 -13.02 13.21 24.98
C GLU A 125 -13.49 11.89 24.32
N LEU A 126 -14.59 11.32 24.80
CA LEU A 126 -15.18 10.11 24.20
C LEU A 126 -15.54 10.33 22.73
N PHE A 127 -16.14 11.47 22.40
CA PHE A 127 -16.51 11.81 21.04
C PHE A 127 -15.27 12.02 20.15
N LEU A 128 -14.26 12.77 20.61
CA LEU A 128 -13.00 12.97 19.89
C LEU A 128 -12.26 11.64 19.66
N ASN A 129 -12.28 10.73 20.64
CA ASN A 129 -11.75 9.37 20.49
C ASN A 129 -12.50 8.58 19.41
N SER A 130 -13.81 8.73 19.30
CA SER A 130 -14.59 8.12 18.21
C SER A 130 -14.21 8.72 16.85
N LEU A 131 -13.96 10.03 16.75
CA LEU A 131 -13.47 10.65 15.51
C LEU A 131 -12.07 10.16 15.14
N GLY A 132 -11.16 10.05 16.11
CA GLY A 132 -9.83 9.48 15.88
C GLY A 132 -9.89 8.05 15.37
N LYS A 133 -10.82 7.23 15.89
CA LYS A 133 -11.07 5.88 15.36
C LYS A 133 -11.58 5.89 13.93
N LEU A 134 -12.43 6.85 13.54
CA LEU A 134 -12.84 7.00 12.14
C LEU A 134 -11.63 7.31 11.24
N TYR A 135 -10.76 8.23 11.69
CA TYR A 135 -9.53 8.57 10.97
C TYR A 135 -8.61 7.37 10.76
N LEU A 136 -8.42 6.54 11.79
CA LEU A 136 -7.65 5.30 11.69
C LEU A 136 -8.25 4.26 10.74
N GLN A 137 -9.54 4.37 10.38
CA GLN A 137 -10.16 3.55 9.34
C GLN A 137 -10.03 4.17 7.94
N GLY A 138 -9.24 5.23 7.77
CA GLY A 138 -9.04 5.91 6.49
C GLY A 138 -10.13 6.93 6.15
N ILE A 139 -11.07 7.23 7.06
CA ILE A 139 -12.03 8.31 6.85
C ILE A 139 -11.34 9.64 7.15
N ASN A 140 -11.22 10.49 6.14
CA ASN A 140 -10.69 11.82 6.35
C ASN A 140 -11.71 12.68 7.13
N ILE A 141 -11.39 13.00 8.38
CA ILE A 141 -12.20 13.86 9.25
C ILE A 141 -11.50 15.22 9.31
N ASP A 142 -12.23 16.28 8.97
CA ASP A 142 -11.77 17.65 9.22
C ASP A 142 -12.17 18.07 10.65
N PRO A 143 -11.22 18.21 11.60
CA PRO A 143 -11.53 18.67 12.94
C PRO A 143 -11.70 20.19 13.04
N SER A 144 -11.38 20.95 11.98
CA SER A 144 -11.37 22.42 11.99
C SER A 144 -12.68 23.05 12.49
N PRO A 145 -13.89 22.53 12.16
CA PRO A 145 -15.15 23.07 12.69
C PRO A 145 -15.30 22.95 14.22
N LEU A 146 -14.53 22.06 14.86
CA LEU A 146 -14.53 21.86 16.32
C LEU A 146 -13.47 22.72 17.02
N LEU A 147 -12.53 23.28 16.27
CA LEU A 147 -11.40 24.05 16.79
C LEU A 147 -11.70 25.56 16.72
N PRO A 148 -11.06 26.36 17.59
CA PRO A 148 -11.12 27.81 17.44
C PRO A 148 -10.54 28.24 16.09
N LYS A 149 -11.09 29.30 15.51
CA LYS A 149 -10.55 29.88 14.28
C LYS A 149 -9.12 30.38 14.52
N ILE A 150 -8.20 29.94 13.67
CA ILE A 150 -6.80 30.33 13.72
C ILE A 150 -6.58 31.50 12.74
N SER A 151 -5.75 32.46 13.13
CA SER A 151 -5.29 33.54 12.26
C SER A 151 -3.94 33.17 11.67
N TYR A 152 -3.77 33.42 10.36
CA TYR A 152 -2.52 33.23 9.65
C TYR A 152 -1.89 34.59 9.31
N PRO A 153 -0.55 34.69 9.24
CA PRO A 153 0.44 33.61 9.37
C PRO A 153 0.61 33.10 10.80
N VAL A 154 1.17 31.89 10.94
CA VAL A 154 1.46 31.33 12.26
C VAL A 154 2.59 32.12 12.97
N PRO A 155 2.63 32.16 14.32
CA PRO A 155 3.69 32.84 15.06
C PRO A 155 5.10 32.32 14.70
N ALA A 156 6.11 33.20 14.76
CA ALA A 156 7.50 32.88 14.37
C ALA A 156 8.16 31.74 15.20
N GLY A 157 7.64 31.45 16.41
CA GLY A 157 8.11 30.34 17.25
C GLY A 157 7.35 29.02 17.05
N THR A 158 6.46 28.93 16.06
CA THR A 158 5.69 27.70 15.81
C THR A 158 6.64 26.57 15.38
N PRO A 159 6.63 25.39 16.05
CA PRO A 159 7.52 24.29 15.70
C PRO A 159 7.41 23.86 14.24
N SER A 160 8.54 23.53 13.63
CA SER A 160 8.56 22.97 12.27
C SER A 160 7.93 21.57 12.26
N ILE A 161 7.15 21.29 11.22
CA ILE A 161 6.53 19.98 11.00
C ILE A 161 7.52 19.00 10.36
N ALA A 162 8.51 19.49 9.59
CA ALA A 162 9.40 18.66 8.79
C ALA A 162 10.13 17.56 9.61
N PRO A 163 10.65 17.81 10.84
CA PRO A 163 11.32 16.77 11.62
C PRO A 163 10.39 15.67 12.14
N ALA A 164 9.07 15.89 12.15
CA ALA A 164 8.08 14.91 12.63
C ALA A 164 7.63 13.94 11.53
N ILE A 165 7.97 14.22 10.26
CA ILE A 165 7.64 13.36 9.12
C ILE A 165 8.82 12.42 8.88
N SER A 166 8.56 11.11 8.98
CA SER A 166 9.52 10.07 8.66
C SER A 166 9.00 9.21 7.52
N TRP A 167 9.93 8.65 6.75
CA TRP A 167 9.65 7.73 5.67
C TRP A 167 10.35 6.40 5.95
N ASP A 168 9.88 5.34 5.31
CA ASP A 168 10.59 4.07 5.30
C ASP A 168 11.82 4.18 4.39
N HIS A 169 12.99 4.38 4.99
CA HIS A 169 14.28 4.43 4.30
C HIS A 169 15.01 3.07 4.32
N SER A 170 14.29 1.95 4.50
CA SER A 170 14.91 0.61 4.50
C SER A 170 15.56 0.24 3.16
N GLN A 171 14.99 0.72 2.05
CA GLN A 171 15.55 0.52 0.72
C GLN A 171 16.61 1.57 0.39
N THR A 172 17.82 1.12 0.06
CA THR A 172 18.90 1.96 -0.43
C THR A 172 18.96 1.99 -1.95
N TRP A 173 19.43 3.10 -2.49
CA TRP A 173 19.61 3.30 -3.93
C TRP A 173 21.09 3.42 -4.26
N ALA A 174 21.47 3.12 -5.51
CA ALA A 174 22.84 3.29 -5.96
C ALA A 174 23.22 4.78 -5.88
N ILE A 175 24.20 5.09 -5.02
CA ILE A 175 24.78 6.43 -4.92
C ILE A 175 26.07 6.40 -5.72
N PRO A 176 26.22 7.26 -6.75
CA PRO A 176 27.47 7.37 -7.48
C PRO A 176 28.65 7.56 -6.54
N THR A 177 29.65 6.68 -6.62
CA THR A 177 30.87 6.79 -5.81
C THR A 177 31.91 7.62 -6.54
N LEU A 178 32.86 8.19 -5.79
CA LEU A 178 33.92 9.00 -6.36
C LEU A 178 34.76 8.23 -7.41
N ASP A 179 34.98 6.93 -7.19
CA ASP A 179 35.67 6.03 -8.12
C ASP A 179 34.96 5.90 -9.49
N MET A 180 33.64 6.15 -9.55
CA MET A 180 32.91 6.17 -10.83
C MET A 180 33.20 7.43 -11.66
N PHE A 181 33.67 8.51 -11.04
CA PHE A 181 33.95 9.79 -11.71
C PHE A 181 35.42 9.97 -12.07
N TYR A 182 36.33 9.30 -11.36
CA TYR A 182 37.70 9.17 -11.83
C TYR A 182 37.70 8.25 -13.05
N LEU A 183 37.68 8.86 -14.24
CA LEU A 183 38.39 8.28 -15.37
C LEU A 183 39.76 7.84 -14.83
N LYS A 184 40.24 6.63 -15.17
CA LYS A 184 41.65 6.26 -14.99
C LYS A 184 42.50 7.25 -15.81
N SER A 185 42.64 8.49 -15.34
CA SER A 185 43.18 9.64 -16.05
C SER A 185 44.62 9.92 -15.66
N ASP A 186 45.25 8.99 -14.96
CA ASP A 186 46.68 9.00 -14.78
C ASP A 186 47.13 7.55 -14.65
N GLN A 187 47.88 7.10 -15.66
CA GLN A 187 48.86 6.01 -15.69
C GLN A 187 48.80 5.28 -17.03
N ASN A 188 49.92 5.36 -17.71
CA ASN A 188 50.26 4.83 -19.02
C ASN A 188 50.28 3.28 -19.09
N SER A 189 49.48 2.53 -18.32
CA SER A 189 49.66 1.06 -18.19
C SER A 189 48.58 0.29 -17.41
N SER A 190 47.30 0.34 -17.78
CA SER A 190 46.47 -0.87 -17.59
C SER A 190 45.36 -0.91 -18.64
N SER A 191 45.54 -1.75 -19.65
CA SER A 191 44.51 -2.23 -20.58
C SER A 191 43.44 -3.10 -19.90
N ALA A 192 43.49 -3.22 -18.57
CA ALA A 192 42.57 -3.99 -17.75
C ALA A 192 41.15 -3.39 -17.77
N ILE A 193 40.24 -4.12 -18.42
CA ILE A 193 38.80 -3.87 -18.47
C ILE A 193 38.11 -4.75 -17.43
N THR A 194 37.36 -4.13 -16.53
CA THR A 194 36.56 -4.84 -15.52
C THR A 194 35.17 -5.17 -16.06
N PHE A 195 34.71 -6.39 -15.78
CA PHE A 195 33.35 -6.86 -16.01
C PHE A 195 32.72 -7.28 -14.69
N ASP A 196 31.57 -6.68 -14.37
CA ASP A 196 30.76 -7.03 -13.22
C ASP A 196 29.65 -7.98 -13.69
N ILE A 197 29.67 -9.21 -13.21
CA ILE A 197 28.66 -10.24 -13.48
C ILE A 197 27.66 -10.24 -12.33
N ASP A 198 26.46 -9.70 -12.57
CA ASP A 198 25.41 -9.63 -11.55
C ASP A 198 24.54 -10.89 -11.58
N LEU A 199 24.51 -11.62 -10.47
CA LEU A 199 23.79 -12.88 -10.33
C LEU A 199 22.40 -12.70 -9.71
N SER A 200 21.96 -11.47 -9.47
CA SER A 200 20.62 -11.14 -8.97
C SER A 200 19.52 -11.64 -9.91
N ALA A 201 18.34 -11.97 -9.37
CA ALA A 201 17.25 -12.59 -10.14
C ALA A 201 16.77 -11.76 -11.34
N ASP A 202 16.84 -10.44 -11.24
CA ASP A 202 16.42 -9.51 -12.29
C ASP A 202 17.56 -9.16 -13.27
N SER A 203 18.76 -9.72 -13.08
CA SER A 203 19.93 -9.44 -13.91
C SER A 203 19.89 -10.20 -15.24
N PRO A 204 20.32 -9.58 -16.36
CA PRO A 204 20.49 -10.30 -17.62
C PRO A 204 21.58 -11.38 -17.55
N ASP A 205 22.47 -11.37 -16.57
CA ASP A 205 23.52 -12.39 -16.37
C ASP A 205 23.06 -13.56 -15.48
N HIS A 206 21.82 -13.55 -14.97
CA HIS A 206 21.29 -14.58 -14.07
C HIS A 206 21.33 -15.99 -14.69
N TYR A 207 21.26 -16.12 -16.02
CA TYR A 207 21.34 -17.40 -16.73
C TYR A 207 22.63 -18.18 -16.43
N ILE A 208 23.70 -17.49 -16.01
CA ILE A 208 24.99 -18.10 -15.70
C ILE A 208 24.87 -19.06 -14.52
N LEU A 209 23.93 -18.84 -13.59
CA LEU A 209 23.67 -19.76 -12.48
C LEU A 209 23.21 -21.15 -12.94
N GLY A 210 22.75 -21.30 -14.19
CA GLY A 210 22.39 -22.59 -14.77
C GLY A 210 23.59 -23.48 -15.12
N HIS A 211 24.81 -22.95 -15.14
CA HIS A 211 26.02 -23.74 -15.44
C HIS A 211 26.56 -24.42 -14.17
N VAL A 212 25.98 -25.59 -13.87
CA VAL A 212 26.28 -26.39 -12.68
C VAL A 212 27.06 -27.64 -13.06
N ILE A 213 28.21 -27.83 -12.42
CA ILE A 213 29.07 -29.03 -12.55
C ILE A 213 29.35 -29.53 -11.13
N ASP A 214 29.14 -30.83 -10.87
CA ASP A 214 29.32 -31.45 -9.55
C ASP A 214 28.63 -30.67 -8.41
N ASN A 215 27.39 -30.23 -8.64
CA ASN A 215 26.59 -29.40 -7.73
C ASN A 215 27.22 -28.05 -7.35
N ARG A 216 28.17 -27.55 -8.14
CA ARG A 216 28.78 -26.24 -7.97
C ARG A 216 28.46 -25.36 -9.15
N ILE A 217 28.11 -24.10 -8.89
CA ILE A 217 27.91 -23.11 -9.93
C ILE A 217 29.30 -22.63 -10.34
N ILE A 218 29.69 -22.92 -11.58
CA ILE A 218 31.02 -22.61 -12.10
C ILE A 218 30.85 -21.62 -13.24
N TYR A 219 31.66 -20.57 -13.29
CA TYR A 219 31.65 -19.66 -14.43
C TYR A 219 32.03 -20.43 -15.71
N PRO A 220 31.21 -20.39 -16.77
CA PRO A 220 31.46 -21.17 -17.97
C PRO A 220 32.79 -20.82 -18.63
N PHE A 221 33.51 -21.82 -19.13
CA PHE A 221 34.75 -21.59 -19.87
C PHE A 221 34.56 -20.64 -21.07
N ALA A 222 33.49 -20.86 -21.84
CA ALA A 222 33.11 -19.99 -22.95
C ALA A 222 32.84 -18.54 -22.50
N GLY A 223 32.45 -18.34 -21.24
CA GLY A 223 32.29 -17.02 -20.64
C GLY A 223 33.62 -16.28 -20.61
N TYR A 224 34.72 -16.92 -20.21
CA TYR A 224 36.05 -16.28 -20.18
C TYR A 224 36.48 -15.81 -21.58
N LEU A 225 36.29 -16.65 -22.59
CA LEU A 225 36.58 -16.29 -23.98
C LEU A 225 35.72 -15.11 -24.44
N LEU A 226 34.44 -15.09 -24.06
CA LEU A 226 33.54 -13.98 -24.36
C LEU A 226 33.98 -12.68 -23.67
N LEU A 227 34.48 -12.74 -22.43
CA LEU A 227 35.04 -11.58 -21.72
C LEU A 227 36.29 -11.04 -22.43
N ALA A 228 37.23 -11.92 -22.82
CA ALA A 228 38.41 -11.54 -23.60
C ALA A 228 38.03 -10.91 -24.95
N TRP A 229 37.05 -11.50 -25.65
CA TRP A 229 36.55 -10.98 -26.92
C TRP A 229 35.90 -9.59 -26.77
N LYS A 230 35.02 -9.44 -25.76
CA LYS A 230 34.41 -8.14 -25.44
C LYS A 230 35.45 -7.09 -25.04
N ALA A 231 36.49 -7.49 -24.32
CA ALA A 231 37.59 -6.61 -23.94
C ALA A 231 38.40 -6.14 -25.16
N LEU A 232 38.79 -7.05 -26.06
CA LEU A 232 39.52 -6.69 -27.27
C LEU A 232 38.68 -5.74 -28.15
N ALA A 233 37.38 -6.03 -28.32
CA ALA A 233 36.49 -5.16 -29.07
C ALA A 233 36.39 -3.75 -28.47
N ARG A 234 36.27 -3.64 -27.14
CA ARG A 234 36.29 -2.35 -26.43
C ARG A 234 37.59 -1.58 -26.66
N LEU A 235 38.74 -2.25 -26.59
CA LEU A 235 40.05 -1.64 -26.83
C LEU A 235 40.21 -1.15 -28.28
N LEU A 236 39.61 -1.85 -29.25
CA LEU A 236 39.59 -1.47 -30.65
C LEU A 236 38.45 -0.50 -31.02
N GLY A 237 37.62 -0.08 -30.05
CA GLY A 237 36.52 0.85 -30.29
C GLY A 237 35.37 0.28 -31.12
N THR A 238 35.18 -1.04 -31.13
CA THR A 238 34.12 -1.75 -31.86
C THR A 238 33.25 -2.61 -30.95
N THR A 239 32.21 -3.23 -31.49
CA THR A 239 31.38 -4.21 -30.78
C THR A 239 31.88 -5.61 -31.08
N TYR A 240 31.94 -6.49 -30.08
CA TYR A 240 32.42 -7.86 -30.24
C TYR A 240 31.66 -8.63 -31.33
N THR A 241 30.37 -8.36 -31.54
CA THR A 241 29.56 -8.97 -32.61
C THR A 241 30.03 -8.63 -34.04
N ARG A 242 30.92 -7.64 -34.21
CA ARG A 242 31.50 -7.23 -35.50
C ARG A 242 33.00 -7.52 -35.60
N LEU A 243 33.58 -8.17 -34.59
CA LEU A 243 35.01 -8.43 -34.53
C LEU A 243 35.25 -9.94 -34.59
N PRO A 244 35.56 -10.52 -35.77
CA PRO A 244 35.96 -11.91 -35.81
C PRO A 244 37.33 -12.06 -35.11
N VAL A 245 37.48 -13.07 -34.25
CA VAL A 245 38.70 -13.27 -33.45
C VAL A 245 39.23 -14.68 -33.57
N ILE A 246 40.55 -14.80 -33.44
CA ILE A 246 41.26 -16.07 -33.33
C ILE A 246 41.88 -16.14 -31.94
N PHE A 247 41.56 -17.20 -31.21
CA PHE A 247 42.22 -17.55 -29.96
C PHE A 247 43.33 -18.56 -30.21
N LYS A 248 44.46 -18.41 -29.53
CA LYS A 248 45.58 -19.35 -29.54
C LYS A 248 46.09 -19.57 -28.13
N ASP A 249 46.61 -20.77 -27.88
CA ASP A 249 47.31 -21.15 -26.65
C ASP A 249 46.56 -20.72 -25.38
N VAL A 250 45.24 -20.95 -25.37
CA VAL A 250 44.39 -20.61 -24.23
C VAL A 250 44.56 -21.68 -23.15
N GLU A 251 44.99 -21.23 -21.97
CA GLU A 251 45.16 -22.05 -20.79
C GLU A 251 44.24 -21.56 -19.67
N ILE A 252 43.51 -22.49 -19.07
CA ILE A 252 42.68 -22.24 -17.89
C ILE A 252 43.44 -22.77 -16.69
N HIS A 253 43.83 -21.88 -15.80
CA HIS A 253 44.57 -22.22 -14.59
C HIS A 253 43.64 -22.66 -13.46
N GLN A 254 42.46 -22.04 -13.39
CA GLN A 254 41.50 -22.29 -12.32
C GLN A 254 40.06 -22.06 -12.80
N ALA A 255 39.09 -22.80 -12.23
CA ALA A 255 37.67 -22.52 -12.44
C ALA A 255 37.16 -21.52 -11.39
N THR A 256 36.33 -20.54 -11.78
CA THR A 256 35.71 -19.60 -10.83
C THR A 256 34.39 -20.15 -10.31
N LEU A 257 34.32 -20.39 -9.00
CA LEU A 257 33.08 -20.71 -8.31
C LEU A 257 32.25 -19.44 -8.13
N LEU A 258 30.98 -19.50 -8.50
CA LEU A 258 30.05 -18.39 -8.37
C LEU A 258 29.20 -18.55 -7.11
N PRO A 259 28.95 -17.46 -6.36
CA PRO A 259 27.92 -17.46 -5.32
C PRO A 259 26.52 -17.53 -5.95
N SER A 260 25.51 -17.84 -5.15
CA SER A 260 24.12 -17.87 -5.61
C SER A 260 23.51 -16.47 -5.86
N THR A 261 24.14 -15.41 -5.36
CA THR A 261 23.66 -14.02 -5.44
C THR A 261 24.85 -13.05 -5.37
N GLY A 262 24.64 -11.81 -5.84
CA GLY A 262 25.63 -10.73 -5.76
C GLY A 262 26.41 -10.54 -7.06
N ILE A 263 27.47 -9.73 -7.00
CA ILE A 263 28.25 -9.34 -8.17
C ILE A 263 29.64 -9.99 -8.10
N VAL A 264 30.02 -10.68 -9.18
CA VAL A 264 31.36 -11.27 -9.35
C VAL A 264 32.14 -10.45 -10.37
N LYS A 265 33.35 -10.02 -10.00
CA LYS A 265 34.19 -9.17 -10.86
C LYS A 265 35.29 -9.96 -11.54
N PHE A 266 35.48 -9.69 -12.83
CA PHE A 266 36.60 -10.18 -13.63
C PHE A 266 37.34 -9.00 -14.25
N ASN A 267 38.67 -9.01 -14.14
CA ASN A 267 39.53 -8.05 -14.81
C ASN A 267 40.18 -8.72 -16.01
N VAL A 268 40.10 -8.10 -17.18
CA VAL A 268 40.68 -8.64 -18.41
C VAL A 268 41.74 -7.67 -18.91
N ASP A 269 43.00 -8.08 -18.88
CA ASP A 269 44.10 -7.31 -19.45
C ASP A 269 44.51 -7.89 -20.81
N ILE A 270 44.75 -7.02 -21.79
CA ILE A 270 45.15 -7.40 -23.15
C ILE A 270 46.29 -6.50 -23.62
N LYS A 271 47.44 -7.12 -23.91
CA LYS A 271 48.55 -6.46 -24.58
C LYS A 271 48.30 -6.43 -26.09
N VAL A 272 47.58 -5.41 -26.56
CA VAL A 272 47.06 -5.28 -27.94
C VAL A 272 48.11 -5.58 -29.03
N LYS A 273 49.37 -5.14 -28.86
CA LYS A 273 50.45 -5.40 -29.83
C LYS A 273 50.80 -6.87 -30.00
N THR A 274 50.71 -7.65 -28.92
CA THR A 274 51.09 -9.07 -28.90
C THR A 274 49.88 -10.01 -28.94
N GLY A 275 48.68 -9.51 -28.67
CA GLY A 275 47.48 -10.32 -28.51
C GLY A 275 47.40 -11.11 -27.19
N LYS A 276 48.46 -11.14 -26.38
CA LYS A 276 48.45 -11.80 -25.07
C LYS A 276 47.42 -11.20 -24.14
N PHE A 277 46.56 -12.04 -23.59
CA PHE A 277 45.54 -11.66 -22.62
C PHE A 277 45.63 -12.49 -21.34
N GLU A 278 45.21 -11.87 -20.24
CA GLU A 278 45.13 -12.48 -18.92
C GLU A 278 43.78 -12.07 -18.29
N ILE A 279 43.07 -13.04 -17.71
CA ILE A 279 41.82 -12.81 -16.99
C ILE A 279 42.05 -13.09 -15.52
N GLU A 280 41.81 -12.09 -14.69
CA GLU A 280 41.98 -12.15 -13.25
C GLU A 280 40.64 -12.14 -12.52
N HIS A 281 40.59 -12.92 -11.44
CA HIS A 281 39.50 -12.88 -10.47
C HIS A 281 40.09 -12.96 -9.06
N SER A 282 39.67 -12.08 -8.16
CA SER A 282 40.17 -12.02 -6.78
C SER A 282 41.72 -12.00 -6.70
N ASN A 283 42.35 -11.22 -7.57
CA ASN A 283 43.81 -11.08 -7.73
C ASN A 283 44.56 -12.36 -8.13
N ASN A 284 43.85 -13.38 -8.62
CA ASN A 284 44.46 -14.59 -9.19
C ASN A 284 44.22 -14.62 -10.69
N ILE A 285 45.24 -15.01 -11.45
CA ILE A 285 45.13 -15.27 -12.90
C ILE A 285 44.38 -16.58 -13.10
N ILE A 286 43.26 -16.51 -13.81
CA ILE A 286 42.33 -17.63 -14.04
C ILE A 286 42.52 -18.20 -15.44
N VAL A 287 42.73 -17.33 -16.43
CA VAL A 287 42.89 -17.71 -17.84
C VAL A 287 43.99 -16.86 -18.47
N THR A 288 44.82 -17.48 -19.29
CA THR A 288 45.78 -16.80 -20.15
C THR A 288 45.65 -17.29 -21.58
N GLY A 289 46.10 -16.50 -22.54
CA GLY A 289 46.23 -16.94 -23.92
C GLY A 289 46.56 -15.82 -24.87
N GLU A 290 46.37 -16.05 -26.17
CA GLU A 290 46.50 -15.04 -27.20
C GLU A 290 45.17 -14.86 -27.94
N ILE A 291 44.80 -13.60 -28.16
CA ILE A 291 43.63 -13.20 -28.94
C ILE A 291 44.06 -12.16 -29.98
N LYS A 292 43.62 -12.35 -31.22
CA LYS A 292 43.80 -11.37 -32.29
C LYS A 292 42.57 -11.29 -33.19
N GLU A 293 42.44 -10.19 -33.90
CA GLU A 293 41.49 -10.08 -35.00
C GLU A 293 41.80 -11.13 -36.07
N ALA A 294 40.78 -11.78 -36.59
CA ALA A 294 40.93 -12.68 -37.72
C ALA A 294 41.18 -11.84 -38.98
N GLU A 295 42.33 -12.00 -39.62
CA GLU A 295 42.55 -11.44 -40.95
C GLU A 295 41.64 -12.17 -41.95
N GLU A 296 40.88 -11.43 -42.76
CA GLU A 296 40.14 -11.98 -43.90
C GLU A 296 41.15 -12.59 -44.89
N ASN A 297 41.43 -13.88 -44.78
CA ASN A 297 41.93 -14.67 -45.88
C ASN A 297 40.79 -15.54 -46.42
N ILE A 298 40.06 -14.91 -47.36
CA ILE A 298 39.04 -15.44 -48.32
C ILE A 298 37.70 -15.85 -47.70
#